data_AF-A0A2P8EID4-F1
#
_entry.id   AF-A0A2P8EID4-F1
#
_cell.length_a   1.000
_cell.length_b   1.000
_cell.length_c   1.000
_cell.angle_alpha   90.00
_cell.angle_beta   90.00
_cell.angle_gamma   90.00
#
_symmetry.space_group_name_H-M   'P 1'
#
loop_
_entity.id
_entity.type
_entity.pdbx_description
1 polymer ?
#
loop_
_entity_poly.entity_id
_entity_poly.type
_entity_poly.pdbx_seq_one_letter_code
_entity_poly.pdbx_strand_id
1 'polypeptide(L)' 'MAKQRRSFSTEFKMEAVSLVVDQGYSMAEASRAVDVGESALKRWVNQLRAERGGVSTTL' A
#
# COMPACT_ATOMS: atom_id res chain seq x y z
N MET A 1 1.63 -22.83 15.36
CA MET A 1 2.60 -21.99 14.61
C MET A 1 1.92 -20.65 14.30
N ALA A 2 2.12 -19.63 15.13
CA ALA A 2 1.54 -18.31 14.86
C ALA A 2 2.24 -17.71 13.64
N LYS A 3 1.51 -17.49 12.54
CA LYS A 3 2.02 -16.84 11.34
C LYS A 3 2.49 -15.43 11.75
N GLN A 4 3.81 -15.25 11.91
CA GLN A 4 4.42 -13.97 12.22
C GLN A 4 3.88 -12.96 11.20
N ARG A 5 2.99 -12.07 11.65
CA ARG A 5 2.52 -10.98 10.80
C ARG A 5 3.76 -10.15 10.51
N ARG A 6 4.30 -10.27 9.29
CA ARG A 6 5.29 -9.33 8.77
C ARG A 6 4.63 -7.95 8.81
N SER A 7 4.92 -7.20 9.86
CA SER A 7 4.50 -5.82 10.01
C SER A 7 5.41 -4.99 9.13
N PHE A 8 4.93 -4.61 7.95
CA PHE A 8 5.63 -3.64 7.11
C PHE A 8 5.60 -2.27 7.80
N SER A 9 6.76 -1.59 7.84
CA SER A 9 6.85 -0.23 8.37
C SER A 9 5.98 0.71 7.55
N THR A 10 5.56 1.81 8.16
CA THR A 10 4.75 2.82 7.47
C THR A 10 5.49 3.41 6.28
N GLU A 11 6.80 3.67 6.42
CA GLU A 11 7.67 4.14 5.34
C GLU A 11 7.67 3.17 4.14
N PHE A 12 7.79 1.87 4.39
CA PHE A 12 7.77 0.86 3.34
C PHE A 12 6.42 0.84 2.58
N LYS A 13 5.30 1.01 3.31
CA LYS A 13 3.98 1.10 2.68
C LYS A 13 3.86 2.37 1.82
N MET A 14 4.38 3.50 2.30
CA MET A 14 4.35 4.75 1.54
C MET A 14 5.18 4.64 0.26
N GLU A 15 6.38 4.05 0.33
CA GLU A 15 7.23 3.83 -0.84
C GLU A 15 6.51 2.96 -1.89
N ALA A 16 5.93 1.83 -1.45
CA ALA A 16 5.19 0.94 -2.34
C ALA A 16 3.95 1.62 -2.98
N VAL A 17 3.23 2.43 -2.21
CA VAL A 17 2.06 3.17 -2.73
C VAL A 17 2.49 4.31 -3.65
N SER A 18 3.59 4.99 -3.36
CA SER A 18 4.12 6.09 -4.17
C SER A 18 4.55 5.60 -5.56
N LEU A 19 5.05 4.37 -5.69
CA LEU A 19 5.29 3.76 -7.01
C LEU A 19 4.02 3.75 -7.88
N VAL A 20 2.86 3.45 -7.30
CA VAL A 20 1.59 3.40 -8.04
C VAL A 20 1.01 4.80 -8.26
N VAL A 21 1.05 5.65 -7.24
CA VAL A 21 0.36 6.95 -7.24
C VAL A 21 1.19 8.05 -7.90
N ASP A 22 2.48 8.12 -7.58
CA ASP A 22 3.39 9.16 -8.05
C ASP A 22 4.16 8.72 -9.29
N GLN A 23 4.62 7.45 -9.35
CA GLN A 23 5.36 6.93 -10.52
C GLN A 23 4.46 6.29 -11.58
N GLY A 24 3.17 6.12 -11.31
CA GLY A 24 2.20 5.59 -12.28
C GLY A 24 2.35 4.10 -12.60
N TYR A 25 3.04 3.32 -11.77
CA TYR A 25 3.17 1.88 -11.95
C TYR A 25 1.81 1.18 -11.82
N SER A 26 1.61 0.11 -12.56
CA SER A 26 0.47 -0.77 -12.31
C SER A 26 0.64 -1.52 -10.98
N MET A 27 -0.48 -1.96 -10.38
CA MET A 27 -0.44 -2.72 -9.12
C MET A 27 0.43 -3.98 -9.22
N ALA A 28 0.43 -4.64 -10.38
CA ALA A 28 1.24 -5.84 -10.63
C ALA A 28 2.74 -5.51 -10.72
N GLU A 29 3.11 -4.40 -11.34
CA GLU A 29 4.51 -3.97 -11.44
C GLU A 29 5.06 -3.51 -10.09
N ALA A 30 4.31 -2.67 -9.37
CA ALA A 30 4.72 -2.22 -8.04
C ALA A 30 4.81 -3.39 -7.05
N SER A 31 3.86 -4.32 -7.08
CA SER A 31 3.88 -5.58 -6.32
C SER A 31 5.18 -6.36 -6.53
N ARG A 32 5.62 -6.51 -7.78
CA ARG A 32 6.88 -7.17 -8.13
C ARG A 32 8.11 -6.36 -7.74
N ALA A 33 8.07 -5.04 -7.87
CA ALA A 33 9.20 -4.16 -7.55
C ALA A 33 9.54 -4.16 -6.05
N VAL A 34 8.54 -4.21 -5.18
CA VAL A 34 8.71 -4.19 -3.72
C VAL A 34 8.51 -5.57 -3.05
N ASP A 35 8.36 -6.63 -3.84
CA ASP A 35 8.09 -8.01 -3.38
C ASP A 35 6.93 -8.09 -2.37
N VAL A 36 5.82 -7.40 -2.67
CA VAL A 36 4.61 -7.37 -1.84
C VAL A 36 3.44 -7.97 -2.59
N GLY A 37 2.60 -8.74 -1.88
CA GLY A 37 1.37 -9.24 -2.47
C GLY A 37 0.44 -8.12 -2.93
N GLU A 38 -0.08 -8.22 -4.15
CA GLU A 38 -0.94 -7.23 -4.80
C GLU A 38 -2.16 -6.84 -3.94
N SER A 39 -2.74 -7.78 -3.19
CA SER A 39 -3.86 -7.50 -2.27
C SER A 39 -3.49 -6.56 -1.13
N ALA A 40 -2.26 -6.67 -0.59
CA ALA A 40 -1.78 -5.77 0.45
C ALA A 40 -1.52 -4.38 -0.11
N LEU A 41 -0.88 -4.30 -1.28
CA LEU A 41 -0.62 -3.05 -1.99
C LEU A 41 -1.92 -2.31 -2.30
N LYS A 42 -2.91 -3.02 -2.87
CA LYS A 42 -4.24 -2.45 -3.17
C LYS A 42 -4.90 -1.86 -1.93
N ARG A 43 -4.80 -2.53 -0.78
CA ARG A 43 -5.33 -2.03 0.49
C ARG A 43 -4.62 -0.74 0.93
N TRP A 44 -3.29 -0.67 0.81
CA TRP A 44 -2.54 0.53 1.17
C TRP A 44 -2.80 1.70 0.23
N VAL A 45 -2.89 1.46 -1.09
CA VAL A 45 -3.23 2.50 -2.07
C VAL A 45 -4.63 3.03 -1.82
N ASN A 46 -5.61 2.15 -1.56
CA ASN A 46 -6.97 2.56 -1.21
C ASN A 46 -7.00 3.38 0.08
N GLN A 47 -6.23 2.98 1.10
CA GLN A 47 -6.10 3.71 2.35
C GLN A 47 -5.55 5.12 2.10
N LEU A 48 -4.45 5.25 1.34
CA LEU A 48 -3.85 6.55 1.03
C LEU A 48 -4.79 7.42 0.19
N ARG A 49 -5.53 6.83 -0.75
CA ARG A 49 -6.53 7.55 -1.55
C ARG A 49 -7.71 8.01 -0.70
N ALA A 50 -8.13 7.21 0.29
CA ALA A 50 -9.17 7.61 1.25
C ALA A 50 -8.69 8.77 2.14
N GLU A 51 -7.45 8.72 2.62
CA GLU A 51 -6.82 9.79 3.40
C GLU A 51 -6.66 11.08 2.58
N ARG A 52 -6.16 11.00 1.34
CA ARG A 52 -6.03 12.14 0.42
C ARG A 52 -7.38 12.66 -0.09
N GLY A 53 -8.39 11.79 -0.18
CA GLY A 53 -9.75 12.10 -0.63
C GLY A 53 -10.68 12.61 0.46
N GLY A 54 -10.20 12.79 1.69
CA GLY A 54 -10.97 13.35 2.79
C GLY A 54 -11.96 12.38 3.46
N VAL A 55 -11.94 11.08 3.13
CA VAL A 55 -12.68 10.07 3.90
C VAL A 55 -11.79 9.59 5.05
N SER A 56 -11.43 10.54 5.92
CA SER A 56 -11.18 10.20 7.31
C SER A 56 -12.50 9.67 7.84
N THR A 57 -12.61 8.36 8.07
CA THR A 57 -13.74 7.80 8.80
C THR A 57 -13.59 8.24 10.25
N THR A 58 -13.94 9.50 10.51
CA THR A 58 -14.11 10.04 11.85
C THR A 58 -15.52 9.67 12.28
N LEU A 59 -15.64 8.61 13.07
CA LEU A 59 -16.66 8.51 14.11
C LEU A 59 -15.93 8.35 15.44
#